data_AF-A0AAW5DG28-F1
#
_entry.id   AF-A0AAW5DG28-F1
#
_cell.length_a   1.000
_cell.length_b   1.000
_cell.length_c   1.000
_cell.angle_alpha   90.00
_cell.angle_beta   90.00
_cell.angle_gamma   90.00
#
_symmetry.space_group_name_H-M   'P 1'
#
loop_
_entity.id
_entity.type
_entity.pdbx_description
1 polymer ?
#
loop_
_entity_poly.entity_id
_entity_poly.type
_entity_poly.pdbx_seq_one_letter_code
_entity_poly.pdbx_strand_id
1 'polypeptide(L)' 'MATLNVSLPDEMRTWIDEQVKTGKYANASDYIRDLVRRNQSEREAISLALIEGELSGKSDKNVLDIIQAKKTRASE' A
#
# COMPACT_ATOMS: atom_id res chain seq x y z
N MET A 1 -14.58 -20.63 8.49
CA MET A 1 -13.33 -19.85 8.45
C MET A 1 -12.16 -20.81 8.29
N ALA A 2 -11.22 -20.51 7.40
CA ALA A 2 -9.95 -21.24 7.38
C ALA A 2 -9.09 -20.82 8.59
N THR A 3 -8.44 -21.77 9.24
CA THR A 3 -7.48 -21.53 10.32
C THR A 3 -6.06 -21.52 9.74
N LEU A 4 -5.28 -20.52 10.13
CA LEU A 4 -3.87 -20.38 9.78
C LEU A 4 -3.06 -20.35 11.06
N ASN A 5 -2.16 -21.32 11.23
CA ASN A 5 -1.19 -21.32 12.33
C ASN A 5 0.15 -20.80 11.79
N VAL A 6 0.69 -19.78 12.45
CA VAL A 6 1.97 -19.18 12.07
C VAL A 6 2.83 -18.99 13.33
N SER A 7 4.11 -19.35 13.23
CA SER A 7 5.10 -19.05 14.26
C SER A 7 5.77 -17.72 13.91
N LEU A 8 5.87 -16.83 14.90
CA LEU A 8 6.46 -15.51 14.75
C LEU A 8 7.55 -15.34 15.81
N PRO A 9 8.63 -14.61 15.52
CA PRO A 9 9.58 -14.16 16.53
C PRO A 9 8.87 -13.33 17.62
N ASP A 10 9.42 -13.35 18.83
CA ASP A 10 8.83 -12.66 19.98
C ASP A 10 8.65 -11.16 19.74
N GLU A 11 9.61 -10.50 19.09
CA GLU A 11 9.52 -9.08 18.74
C GLU A 11 8.29 -8.76 17.86
N MET A 12 7.99 -9.62 16.87
CA MET A 12 6.82 -9.45 16.02
C MET A 12 5.53 -9.67 16.79
N ARG A 13 5.52 -10.64 17.72
CA ARG A 13 4.37 -10.88 18.59
C ARG A 13 4.11 -9.67 19.48
N THR A 14 5.14 -9.14 20.15
CA THR A 14 5.02 -7.94 20.98
C THR A 14 4.45 -6.78 20.18
N TRP A 15 4.93 -6.58 18.96
CA TRP A 15 4.41 -5.52 18.11
C TRP A 15 2.92 -5.69 17.77
N ILE A 16 2.49 -6.91 17.43
CA ILE A 16 1.07 -7.20 17.16
C ILE A 16 0.22 -6.94 18.42
N ASP A 17 0.70 -7.35 19.59
CA ASP A 17 0.00 -7.14 20.85
C ASP A 17 -0.17 -5.64 21.16
N GLU A 18 0.82 -4.80 20.84
CA GLU A 18 0.70 -3.34 20.93
C GLU A 18 -0.37 -2.78 19.99
N GLN A 19 -0.46 -3.29 18.77
CA GLN A 19 -1.52 -2.88 17.83
C GLN A 19 -2.92 -3.24 18.36
N VAL A 20 -3.08 -4.41 18.99
CA VAL A 20 -4.33 -4.82 19.62
C VAL A 20 -4.66 -3.93 20.83
N LYS A 21 -3.67 -3.58 21.65
CA LYS A 21 -3.85 -2.68 22.81
C LYS A 21 -4.37 -1.29 22.45
N THR A 22 -4.17 -0.83 21.21
CA THR A 22 -4.76 0.44 20.74
C THR A 22 -6.30 0.40 20.68
N GLY A 23 -6.91 -0.79 20.75
CA GLY A 23 -8.35 -0.98 20.60
C GLY A 23 -8.83 -0.99 19.16
N LYS A 24 -7.94 -0.77 18.18
CA LYS A 24 -8.27 -0.81 16.75
C LYS A 24 -8.57 -2.23 16.25
N TYR A 25 -7.99 -3.25 16.89
CA TYR A 25 -8.15 -4.64 16.52
C TYR A 25 -8.59 -5.45 17.73
N ALA A 26 -9.50 -6.41 17.52
CA ALA A 26 -10.01 -7.24 18.63
C ALA A 26 -9.02 -8.31 19.10
N ASN A 27 -8.12 -8.76 18.21
CA ASN A 27 -7.09 -9.76 18.49
C ASN A 27 -6.02 -9.79 17.39
N ALA A 28 -4.95 -10.57 17.61
CA ALA A 28 -3.87 -10.74 16.65
C ALA A 28 -4.36 -11.24 15.27
N SER A 29 -5.30 -12.18 15.22
CA SER A 29 -5.82 -12.69 13.95
C SER A 29 -6.57 -11.62 13.16
N ASP A 30 -7.22 -10.67 13.83
CA ASP A 30 -7.87 -9.52 13.19
C ASP A 30 -6.84 -8.57 12.56
N TYR A 31 -5.80 -8.24 13.31
CA TYR A 31 -4.67 -7.45 12.80
C TYR A 31 -4.01 -8.10 11.57
N ILE A 32 -3.72 -9.41 11.64
CA ILE A 32 -3.09 -10.14 10.53
C ILE A 32 -3.99 -10.17 9.29
N ARG A 33 -5.31 -10.33 9.45
CA ARG A 33 -6.24 -10.28 8.31
C ARG A 33 -6.26 -8.92 7.64
N ASP A 34 -6.26 -7.84 8.41
CA ASP A 34 -6.17 -6.48 7.88
C ASP A 34 -4.84 -6.25 7.15
N LEU A 35 -3.73 -6.71 7.72
CA LEU A 35 -2.41 -6.63 7.08
C LEU A 35 -2.39 -7.34 5.71
N VAL A 36 -2.95 -8.55 5.63
CA VAL A 36 -3.06 -9.31 4.38
C VAL A 36 -3.93 -8.57 3.36
N ARG A 37 -5.06 -8.00 3.78
CA ARG A 37 -5.93 -7.21 2.89
C ARG A 37 -5.22 -5.98 2.34
N ARG A 38 -4.53 -5.23 3.19
CA ARG A 38 -3.76 -4.04 2.77
C ARG A 38 -2.68 -4.39 1.77
N ASN A 39 -1.94 -5.48 2.03
CA ASN A 39 -0.92 -5.94 1.10
C ASN A 39 -1.52 -6.33 -0.27
N GLN A 40 -2.67 -7.00 -0.29
CA GLN A 40 -3.36 -7.29 -1.55
C GLN A 40 -3.80 -6.02 -2.27
N SER A 41 -4.44 -5.08 -1.56
CA SER A 41 -4.92 -3.83 -2.17
C SER A 41 -3.79 -2.94 -2.70
N GLU A 42 -2.65 -2.89 -2.00
CA GLU A 42 -1.48 -2.13 -2.47
C GLU A 42 -0.92 -2.73 -3.76
N ARG A 43 -0.83 -4.07 -3.84
CA ARG A 43 -0.39 -4.76 -5.05
C ARG A 43 -1.35 -4.57 -6.21
N GLU A 44 -2.66 -4.63 -5.95
CA GLU A 44 -3.68 -4.35 -6.97
C GLU A 44 -3.61 -2.90 -7.46
N ALA A 45 -3.46 -1.92 -6.55
CA ALA A 45 -3.34 -0.51 -6.92
C ALA A 45 -2.13 -0.25 -7.83
N ILE A 46 -0.98 -0.85 -7.50
CA ILE A 46 0.22 -0.76 -8.35
C ILE A 46 -0.03 -1.41 -9.72
N SER A 47 -0.65 -2.59 -9.75
CA SER A 47 -0.96 -3.29 -11.00
C SER A 47 -1.91 -2.46 -11.88
N LEU A 48 -2.92 -1.82 -11.30
CA LEU A 48 -3.86 -0.96 -12.03
C LEU A 48 -3.16 0.29 -12.57
N ALA A 49 -2.32 0.94 -11.76
CA ALA A 49 -1.54 2.11 -12.20
C ALA A 49 -0.56 1.78 -13.33
N LEU A 50 0.03 0.58 -13.32
CA LEU A 50 0.88 0.08 -14.42
C LEU A 50 0.07 -0.09 -15.71
N ILE A 51 -1.09 -0.74 -15.63
CA ILE A 51 -1.99 -0.93 -16.78
C ILE A 51 -2.43 0.43 -17.35
N GLU A 52 -2.82 1.37 -16.49
CA GLU A 52 -3.17 2.72 -16.91
C GLU A 52 -2.00 3.41 -17.63
N GLY A 53 -0.78 3.29 -17.09
CA GLY A 53 0.43 3.82 -17.70
C GLY A 53 0.72 3.20 -19.07
N GLU A 54 0.59 1.87 -19.21
CA GLU A 54 0.77 1.17 -20.49
C GLU A 54 -0.26 1.61 -21.54
N LEU A 55 -1.53 1.76 -21.13
CA LEU A 55 -2.61 2.21 -22.01
C LEU A 55 -2.52 3.71 -22.36
N SER A 56 -1.84 4.51 -21.54
CA SER A 56 -1.63 5.94 -21.81
C SER A 56 -0.68 6.24 -22.97
N GLY A 57 0.02 5.21 -23.46
CA GLY A 57 0.97 5.31 -24.56
C GLY A 57 2.28 6.00 -24.17
N LYS A 58 3.19 6.14 -25.15
CA LYS A 58 4.50 6.73 -24.90
C LYS A 58 4.38 8.26 -24.84
N SER A 59 4.93 8.87 -23.79
CA SER A 59 5.01 10.33 -23.71
C SER A 59 6.17 10.87 -24.56
N ASP A 60 5.90 11.91 -25.35
CA ASP A 60 6.92 12.66 -26.09
C ASP A 60 7.60 13.76 -25.26
N LYS A 61 7.16 13.97 -24.00
CA LYS A 61 7.69 15.02 -23.13
C LYS A 61 9.00 14.59 -22.51
N ASN A 62 9.98 15.49 -22.55
CA ASN A 62 11.22 15.29 -21.79
C ASN A 62 11.04 15.74 -20.32
N VAL A 63 12.03 15.42 -19.48
CA VAL A 63 11.99 15.74 -18.04
C VAL A 63 11.86 17.25 -17.78
N LEU A 64 12.52 18.10 -18.58
CA LEU A 64 12.47 19.55 -18.44
C LEU A 64 11.08 20.10 -18.79
N ASP A 65 10.43 19.57 -19.83
CA ASP A 65 9.08 19.96 -20.24
C ASP A 65 8.06 19.64 -19.13
N ILE A 66 8.22 18.49 -18.46
CA ILE A 66 7.35 18.07 -17.36
C ILE A 66 7.51 19.01 -16.16
N ILE A 67 8.74 19.37 -15.79
CA ILE A 67 9.03 20.28 -14.68
C ILE A 67 8.47 21.68 -14.98
N GLN A 68 8.67 22.17 -16.20
CA GLN A 68 8.17 23.48 -16.60
C GLN A 68 6.64 23.53 -16.58
N ALA A 69 5.96 22.50 -17.11
CA ALA A 69 4.51 22.41 -17.08
C ALA A 69 3.93 22.37 -15.66
N LYS A 70 4.62 21.72 -14.72
CA LYS A 70 4.24 21.72 -13.29
C LYS A 70 4.38 23.09 -12.65
N LYS A 71 5.45 23.85 -12.95
CA LYS A 71 5.66 25.20 -12.39
C LYS A 71 4.58 26.17 -12.87
N THR A 72 4.25 26.16 -14.16
CA THR A 72 3.24 27.07 -14.72
C THR A 72 1.86 26.85 -14.08
N ARG A 73 1.46 25.59 -13.85
CA ARG A 73 0.18 25.24 -13.19
C ARG A 73 0.11 25.58 -11.69
N ALA A 74 1.24 25.76 -11.03
CA ALA A 74 1.30 26.11 -9.61
C ALA A 74 1.27 27.63 -9.37
N SER A 75 1.46 28.41 -10.44
CA SER A 75 1.43 29.88 -10.44
C SER A 75 0.12 30.47 -10.98
N GLU A 76 -0.82 29.62 -11.41
CA GLU A 76 -2.24 29.94 -11.65
C GLU A 76 -3.06 29.65 -10.39
#